data_AF-A0A9D9H3P4-F1
#
_entry.id   AF-A0A9D9H3P4-F1
#
_cell.length_a   1.000
_cell.length_b   1.000
_cell.length_c   1.000
_cell.angle_alpha   90.00
_cell.angle_beta   90.00
_cell.angle_gamma   90.00
#
_symmetry.space_group_name_H-M   'P 1'
#
loop_
_entity.id
_entity.type
_entity.pdbx_description
1 polymer ?
#
loop_
_entity_poly.entity_id
_entity_poly.type
_entity_poly.pdbx_seq_one_letter_code
_entity_poly.pdbx_strand_id
1 'polypeptide(L)'
;MFRTLCASEIEIRVATINDKGCALLLYKDARCDMNILDETVSPENWQRRHELINGNLFCSVGIKFGDEWIWKQDVGTESYTEKEKGQASDSFKRACFNWGIGRELYTAPFIWVNSSDCNITSRNGKYSTYDKFVVEKIAYEKGIITGLAIRNASTNKRVFVYTKESKK
;
A
#
# COMPACT_ATOMS: atom_id res chain seq x y z
N MET A 1 0.49 3.73 19.32
CA MET A 1 0.30 4.34 17.98
C MET A 1 1.23 3.58 17.05
N PHE A 2 0.73 3.09 15.90
CA PHE A 2 1.55 2.34 14.95
C PHE A 2 2.59 3.26 14.29
N ARG A 3 3.80 2.72 14.04
CA ARG A 3 4.85 3.44 13.30
C ARG A 3 4.49 3.57 11.82
N THR A 4 5.15 4.51 11.13
CA THR A 4 5.10 4.60 9.67
C THR A 4 5.87 3.46 9.00
N LEU A 5 5.50 3.13 7.77
CA LEU A 5 6.12 2.09 6.95
C LEU A 5 7.53 2.47 6.51
N CYS A 6 8.44 1.52 6.59
CA CYS A 6 9.77 1.61 6.00
C CYS A 6 9.69 1.40 4.48
N ALA A 7 10.71 1.85 3.74
CA ALA A 7 10.75 1.72 2.28
C ALA A 7 10.55 0.28 1.78
N SER A 8 11.09 -0.71 2.49
CA SER A 8 10.98 -2.14 2.15
C SER A 8 9.60 -2.74 2.40
N GLU A 9 8.72 -2.03 3.10
CA GLU A 9 7.36 -2.49 3.42
C GLU A 9 6.31 -1.92 2.46
N ILE A 10 6.76 -1.08 1.51
CA ILE A 10 5.91 -0.39 0.54
C ILE A 10 6.11 -1.02 -0.83
N GLU A 11 5.01 -1.53 -1.36
CA GLU A 11 4.91 -2.03 -2.72
C GLU A 11 4.44 -0.91 -3.66
N ILE A 12 4.82 -1.05 -4.94
CA ILE A 12 4.46 -0.08 -5.98
C ILE A 12 3.75 -0.80 -7.11
N ARG A 13 2.57 -0.30 -7.50
CA ARG A 13 1.82 -0.78 -8.66
C ARG A 13 1.64 0.32 -9.69
N VAL A 14 1.56 -0.08 -10.95
CA VAL A 14 1.12 0.78 -12.04
C VAL A 14 -0.39 0.95 -11.93
N ALA A 15 -0.86 2.19 -11.77
CA ALA A 15 -2.27 2.53 -11.79
C ALA A 15 -2.78 2.73 -13.21
N THR A 16 -2.09 3.56 -13.97
CA THR A 16 -2.40 3.85 -15.37
C THR A 16 -1.11 3.89 -16.17
N ILE A 17 -1.20 3.54 -17.45
CA ILE A 17 -0.07 3.53 -18.38
C ILE A 17 -0.56 3.90 -19.78
N ASN A 18 0.25 4.70 -20.47
CA ASN A 18 0.05 5.08 -21.86
C ASN A 18 1.41 5.18 -22.58
N ASP A 19 1.42 5.70 -23.80
CA ASP A 19 2.61 5.93 -24.61
C ASP A 19 3.62 6.92 -23.98
N LYS A 20 3.15 7.81 -23.10
CA LYS A 20 3.96 8.86 -22.46
C LYS A 20 4.60 8.44 -21.14
N GLY A 21 4.10 7.37 -20.51
CA GLY A 21 4.56 7.00 -19.17
C GLY A 21 3.53 6.19 -18.38
N CYS A 22 3.79 6.06 -17.09
CA CYS A 22 2.89 5.44 -16.14
C CYS A 22 2.75 6.22 -14.83
N ALA A 23 1.54 6.17 -14.27
CA ALA A 23 1.27 6.63 -12.92
C ALA A 23 1.43 5.47 -11.95
N LEU A 24 2.13 5.71 -10.85
CA LEU A 24 2.40 4.71 -9.82
C LEU A 24 1.59 4.98 -8.55
N LEU A 25 1.21 3.92 -7.84
CA LEU A 25 0.59 3.99 -6.52
C LEU A 25 1.40 3.20 -5.51
N LEU A 26 1.58 3.79 -4.33
CA LEU A 26 2.14 3.12 -3.17
C LEU A 26 1.04 2.31 -2.47
N TYR A 27 1.35 1.08 -2.06
CA TYR A 27 0.46 0.26 -1.27
C TYR A 27 1.27 -0.67 -0.36
N LYS A 28 0.60 -1.31 0.60
CA LYS A 28 1.17 -2.42 1.40
C LYS A 28 0.44 -3.71 1.09
N ASP A 29 1.13 -4.83 1.29
CA ASP A 29 0.48 -6.14 1.30
C ASP A 29 -0.05 -6.50 2.70
N ALA A 30 -0.77 -7.61 2.80
CA ALA A 30 -1.33 -8.07 4.07
C ALA A 30 -0.25 -8.59 5.05
N ARG A 31 0.94 -8.99 4.56
CA ARG A 31 2.03 -9.48 5.40
C ARG A 31 2.67 -8.32 6.16
N CYS A 32 2.79 -7.16 5.53
CA CYS A 32 3.19 -5.91 6.18
C CYS A 32 2.28 -5.58 7.38
N ASP A 33 0.95 -5.68 7.21
CA ASP A 33 0.01 -5.46 8.32
C ASP A 33 0.19 -6.44 9.47
N MET A 34 0.34 -7.74 9.17
CA MET A 34 0.59 -8.77 10.18
C MET A 34 1.87 -8.49 10.95
N ASN A 35 2.97 -8.20 10.25
CA ASN A 35 4.25 -7.92 10.87
C ASN A 35 4.19 -6.70 11.80
N ILE A 36 3.48 -5.64 11.39
CA ILE A 36 3.32 -4.43 12.21
C ILE A 36 2.44 -4.69 13.42
N LEU A 37 1.39 -5.51 13.28
CA LEU A 37 0.57 -5.95 14.42
C LEU A 37 1.40 -6.77 15.40
N ASP A 38 2.13 -7.77 14.91
CA ASP A 38 3.02 -8.61 15.71
C ASP A 38 4.09 -7.78 16.43
N GLU A 39 4.74 -6.84 15.74
CA GLU A 39 5.75 -5.95 16.31
C GLU A 39 5.18 -5.01 17.39
N THR A 40 3.96 -4.49 17.18
CA THR A 40 3.42 -3.40 18.02
C THR A 40 2.66 -3.93 19.24
N VAL A 41 1.91 -5.03 19.08
CA VAL A 41 1.04 -5.56 20.14
C VAL A 41 1.32 -7.01 20.51
N SER A 42 2.29 -7.67 19.86
CA SER A 42 2.53 -9.12 19.97
C SER A 42 1.46 -9.98 19.29
N PRO A 43 1.84 -11.16 18.73
CA PRO A 43 0.91 -12.04 18.01
C PRO A 43 -0.33 -12.48 18.80
N GLU A 44 -0.23 -12.55 20.13
CA GLU A 44 -1.32 -12.96 21.03
C GLU A 44 -2.34 -11.86 21.35
N ASN A 45 -2.02 -10.58 21.09
CA ASN A 45 -2.90 -9.45 21.44
C ASN A 45 -3.55 -8.81 20.22
N TRP A 46 -3.51 -9.47 19.07
CA TRP A 46 -4.39 -9.14 17.95
C TRP A 46 -5.05 -10.38 17.39
N GLN A 47 -6.21 -10.19 16.77
CA GLN A 47 -6.92 -11.24 16.06
C GLN A 47 -7.69 -10.64 14.90
N ARG A 48 -8.07 -11.49 13.94
CA ARG A 48 -8.95 -11.10 12.85
C ARG A 48 -10.04 -12.13 12.63
N ARG A 49 -11.17 -11.66 12.11
CA ARG A 49 -12.23 -12.53 11.61
C ARG A 49 -12.84 -11.95 10.34
N HIS A 50 -13.38 -12.83 9.51
CA HIS A 50 -14.08 -12.47 8.28
C HIS A 50 -15.55 -12.84 8.38
N GLU A 51 -16.42 -11.96 7.94
CA GLU A 51 -17.88 -12.11 8.02
C GLU A 51 -18.50 -11.66 6.70
N LEU A 52 -19.52 -12.39 6.23
CA LEU A 52 -20.34 -11.98 5.10
C LEU A 52 -21.51 -11.14 5.61
N ILE A 53 -21.55 -9.86 5.23
CA ILE A 53 -22.63 -8.93 5.59
C ILE A 53 -23.24 -8.41 4.29
N ASN A 54 -24.52 -8.71 4.07
CA ASN A 54 -25.24 -8.36 2.84
C ASN A 54 -24.50 -8.78 1.55
N GLY A 55 -23.91 -9.98 1.55
CA GLY A 55 -23.17 -10.53 0.41
C GLY A 55 -21.76 -9.98 0.20
N ASN A 56 -21.30 -9.05 1.03
CA ASN A 56 -19.94 -8.51 0.96
C ASN A 56 -19.07 -9.09 2.07
N LEU A 57 -17.80 -9.35 1.76
CA LEU A 57 -16.83 -9.87 2.73
C LEU A 57 -16.21 -8.72 3.52
N PHE A 58 -16.52 -8.68 4.82
CA PHE A 58 -15.93 -7.77 5.78
C PHE A 58 -14.82 -8.46 6.57
N CYS A 59 -13.82 -7.69 6.97
CA CYS A 59 -12.80 -8.14 7.92
C CYS A 59 -12.84 -7.25 9.16
N SER A 60 -12.87 -7.86 10.33
CA SER A 60 -12.73 -7.19 11.62
C SER A 60 -11.36 -7.54 12.21
N VAL A 61 -10.58 -6.51 12.55
CA VAL A 61 -9.30 -6.65 13.27
C VAL A 61 -9.49 -6.15 14.70
N GLY A 62 -9.25 -7.04 15.65
CA GLY A 62 -9.36 -6.79 17.08
C GLY A 62 -7.98 -6.65 17.72
N ILE A 63 -7.81 -5.66 18.59
CA ILE A 63 -6.62 -5.48 19.43
C ILE A 63 -7.04 -5.51 20.89
N LYS A 64 -6.26 -6.21 21.72
CA LYS A 64 -6.54 -6.36 23.15
C LYS A 64 -6.09 -5.11 23.92
N PHE A 65 -7.00 -4.54 24.71
CA PHE A 65 -6.74 -3.44 25.64
C PHE A 65 -7.19 -3.87 27.04
N GLY A 66 -6.23 -4.20 27.92
CA GLY A 66 -6.56 -4.86 29.19
C GLY A 66 -7.20 -6.22 28.93
N ASP A 67 -8.43 -6.41 29.42
CA ASP A 67 -9.21 -7.63 29.21
C ASP A 67 -10.23 -7.53 28.06
N GLU A 68 -10.30 -6.37 27.40
CA GLU A 68 -11.28 -6.10 26.35
C GLU A 68 -10.67 -6.18 24.95
N TRP A 69 -11.49 -6.61 23.99
CA TRP A 69 -11.16 -6.57 22.57
C TRP A 69 -11.85 -5.38 21.91
N ILE A 70 -11.05 -4.44 21.41
CA ILE A 70 -11.56 -3.33 20.61
C ILE A 70 -11.44 -3.74 19.14
N TRP A 71 -12.50 -3.53 18.36
CA TRP A 71 -12.58 -3.99 16.97
C TRP A 71 -12.70 -2.81 15.99
N LYS A 72 -12.03 -2.93 14.83
CA LYS A 72 -12.25 -2.10 13.65
C LYS A 72 -12.56 -2.99 12.47
N GLN A 73 -13.55 -2.63 11.68
CA GLN A 73 -14.03 -3.42 10.56
C GLN A 73 -13.99 -2.61 9.26
N ASP A 74 -13.75 -3.27 8.13
CA ASP A 74 -13.92 -2.68 6.80
C ASP A 74 -14.27 -3.76 5.76
N VAL A 75 -14.75 -3.31 4.60
CA VAL A 75 -15.17 -4.16 3.47
C VAL A 75 -14.09 -4.18 2.39
N GLY A 76 -13.88 -5.34 1.77
CA GLY A 76 -12.94 -5.49 0.67
C GLY A 76 -13.63 -5.41 -0.69
N THR A 77 -12.87 -5.02 -1.72
CA THR A 77 -13.32 -5.08 -3.12
C THR A 77 -12.76 -6.33 -3.81
N GLU A 78 -13.55 -6.96 -4.68
CA GLU A 78 -13.10 -8.14 -5.45
C GLU A 78 -11.90 -7.81 -6.37
N SER A 79 -10.95 -8.76 -6.47
CA SER A 79 -9.87 -8.69 -7.46
C SER A 79 -10.23 -9.38 -8.78
N TYR A 80 -9.52 -9.08 -9.86
CA TYR A 80 -9.79 -9.66 -11.19
C TYR A 80 -9.31 -11.11 -11.39
N THR A 81 -8.29 -11.56 -10.64
CA THR A 81 -7.58 -12.83 -10.90
C THR A 81 -7.84 -13.89 -9.84
N GLU A 82 -8.13 -13.51 -8.59
CA GLU A 82 -8.58 -14.40 -7.51
C GLU A 82 -9.55 -13.63 -6.60
N LYS A 83 -10.83 -13.57 -7.01
CA LYS A 83 -11.85 -12.68 -6.41
C LYS A 83 -11.91 -12.76 -4.89
N GLU A 84 -12.11 -13.96 -4.34
CA GLU A 84 -12.31 -14.20 -2.91
C GLU A 84 -11.06 -13.91 -2.07
N LYS A 85 -9.90 -14.44 -2.47
CA LYS A 85 -8.62 -14.21 -1.77
C LYS A 85 -8.21 -12.73 -1.82
N GLY A 86 -8.44 -12.08 -2.96
CA GLY A 86 -8.21 -10.65 -3.16
C GLY A 86 -9.09 -9.82 -2.24
N GLN A 87 -10.39 -10.12 -2.17
CA GLN A 87 -11.34 -9.43 -1.31
C GLN A 87 -11.03 -9.62 0.19
N ALA A 88 -10.66 -10.82 0.60
CA ALA A 88 -10.27 -11.13 1.98
C ALA A 88 -9.01 -10.36 2.41
N SER A 89 -8.04 -10.24 1.51
CA SER A 89 -6.82 -9.47 1.76
C SER A 89 -7.08 -7.96 1.77
N ASP A 90 -7.91 -7.48 0.84
CA ASP A 90 -8.26 -6.06 0.77
C ASP A 90 -9.04 -5.59 2.00
N SER A 91 -10.07 -6.32 2.41
CA SER A 91 -10.83 -6.05 3.64
C SER A 91 -9.93 -6.02 4.88
N PHE A 92 -9.00 -6.96 5.01
CA PHE A 92 -8.04 -6.99 6.12
C PHE A 92 -7.13 -5.76 6.14
N LYS A 93 -6.52 -5.40 5.00
CA LYS A 93 -5.67 -4.20 4.90
C LYS A 93 -6.44 -2.93 5.23
N ARG A 94 -7.72 -2.87 4.84
CA ARG A 94 -8.62 -1.74 5.11
C ARG A 94 -8.99 -1.62 6.59
N ALA A 95 -9.32 -2.74 7.24
CA ALA A 95 -9.49 -2.77 8.68
C ALA A 95 -8.21 -2.33 9.43
N CYS A 96 -7.02 -2.67 8.93
CA CYS A 96 -5.74 -2.21 9.47
C CYS A 96 -5.51 -0.69 9.27
N PHE A 97 -5.98 -0.10 8.15
CA PHE A 97 -5.97 1.36 8.00
C PHE A 97 -6.82 2.04 9.08
N ASN A 98 -7.94 1.44 9.51
CA ASN A 98 -8.76 1.98 10.61
C ASN A 98 -8.03 1.97 11.97
N TRP A 99 -6.99 1.14 12.13
CA TRP A 99 -6.07 1.16 13.28
C TRP A 99 -4.92 2.17 13.14
N GLY A 100 -4.63 2.64 11.94
CA GLY A 100 -3.56 3.60 11.67
C GLY A 100 -2.42 3.06 10.82
N ILE A 101 -2.39 1.76 10.52
CA ILE A 101 -1.28 1.12 9.82
C ILE A 101 -1.29 1.55 8.34
N GLY A 102 -0.24 2.24 7.88
CA GLY A 102 -0.08 2.65 6.49
C GLY A 102 -0.98 3.81 6.04
N ARG A 103 -1.56 4.60 6.97
CA ARG A 103 -2.37 5.78 6.62
C ARG A 103 -1.58 6.85 5.88
N GLU A 104 -0.29 6.96 6.15
CA GLU A 104 0.64 7.85 5.50
C GLU A 104 0.74 7.62 3.98
N LEU A 105 0.41 6.42 3.49
CA LEU A 105 0.36 6.13 2.05
C LEU A 105 -0.66 6.98 1.30
N TYR A 106 -1.72 7.43 1.97
CA TYR A 106 -2.71 8.36 1.38
C TYR A 106 -2.17 9.79 1.21
N THR A 107 -0.98 10.08 1.75
CA THR A 107 -0.33 11.38 1.62
C THR A 107 0.70 11.42 0.49
N ALA A 108 0.83 10.32 -0.27
CA ALA A 108 1.78 10.23 -1.38
C ALA A 108 1.50 11.30 -2.45
N PRO A 109 2.56 11.90 -3.05
CA PRO A 109 2.39 12.81 -4.18
C PRO A 109 1.88 12.04 -5.41
N PHE A 110 1.46 12.77 -6.44
CA PHE A 110 1.26 12.15 -7.76
C PHE A 110 2.61 11.67 -8.31
N ILE A 111 2.75 10.36 -8.52
CA ILE A 111 3.98 9.74 -9.00
C ILE A 111 3.82 9.41 -10.49
N TRP A 112 4.51 10.17 -11.33
CA TRP A 112 4.59 9.94 -12.77
C TRP A 112 6.00 9.51 -13.17
N VAL A 113 6.10 8.44 -13.96
CA VAL A 113 7.35 7.98 -14.58
C VAL A 113 7.20 8.10 -16.10
N ASN A 114 8.09 8.86 -16.73
CA ASN A 114 8.09 9.07 -18.17
C ASN A 114 8.45 7.79 -18.93
N SER A 115 8.00 7.68 -20.18
CA SER A 115 8.33 6.55 -21.06
C SER A 115 9.84 6.41 -21.34
N SER A 116 10.64 7.46 -21.15
CA SER A 116 12.11 7.38 -21.18
C SER A 116 12.71 6.58 -20.02
N ASP A 117 11.96 6.41 -18.94
CA ASP A 117 12.39 5.82 -17.67
C ASP A 117 11.69 4.49 -17.33
N CYS A 118 10.83 4.00 -18.23
CA CYS A 118 10.20 2.70 -18.12
C CYS A 118 10.04 2.00 -19.47
N ASN A 119 10.15 0.68 -19.47
CA ASN A 119 9.97 -0.15 -20.66
C ASN A 119 8.48 -0.37 -20.92
N ILE A 120 7.89 0.48 -21.76
CA ILE A 120 6.48 0.39 -22.15
C ILE A 120 6.35 -0.46 -23.41
N THR A 121 5.45 -1.43 -23.36
CA THR A 121 5.05 -2.26 -24.50
C THR A 121 3.60 -2.00 -24.83
N SER A 122 3.23 -2.14 -26.10
CA SER A 122 1.85 -2.03 -26.55
C SER A 122 1.45 -3.31 -27.29
N ARG A 123 0.32 -3.91 -26.89
CA ARG A 123 -0.26 -5.07 -27.57
C ARG A 123 -1.75 -4.83 -27.77
N ASN A 124 -2.21 -4.86 -29.02
CA ASN A 124 -3.61 -4.63 -29.40
C ASN A 124 -4.16 -3.30 -28.83
N GLY A 125 -3.36 -2.23 -28.86
CA GLY A 125 -3.74 -0.91 -28.34
C GLY A 125 -3.75 -0.79 -26.80
N LYS A 126 -3.37 -1.83 -26.06
CA LYS A 126 -3.20 -1.78 -24.60
C LYS A 126 -1.73 -1.64 -24.25
N TYR A 127 -1.42 -0.63 -23.46
CA TYR A 127 -0.07 -0.40 -22.92
C TYR A 127 0.13 -1.21 -21.64
N SER A 128 1.33 -1.76 -21.48
CA SER A 128 1.77 -2.45 -20.27
C SER A 128 3.28 -2.33 -20.09
N THR A 129 3.73 -2.53 -18.87
CA THR A 129 5.16 -2.64 -18.55
C THR A 129 5.37 -3.84 -17.64
N TYR A 130 6.51 -4.50 -17.78
CA TYR A 130 6.98 -5.55 -16.87
C TYR A 130 8.03 -5.01 -15.89
N ASP A 131 8.27 -3.70 -15.91
CA ASP A 131 9.21 -3.07 -15.00
C ASP A 131 8.74 -3.16 -13.55
N LYS A 132 9.69 -3.38 -12.66
CA LYS A 132 9.46 -3.41 -11.21
C LYS A 132 9.91 -2.09 -10.61
N PHE A 133 9.04 -1.45 -9.86
CA PHE A 133 9.35 -0.20 -9.16
C PHE A 133 9.46 -0.48 -7.66
N VAL A 134 10.44 0.14 -7.01
CA VAL A 134 10.66 0.00 -5.56
C VAL A 134 10.87 1.36 -4.93
N VAL A 135 10.41 1.52 -3.69
CA VAL A 135 10.75 2.70 -2.88
C VAL A 135 12.24 2.60 -2.50
N GLU A 136 13.04 3.54 -2.98
CA GLU A 136 14.47 3.62 -2.66
C GLU A 136 14.68 4.33 -1.33
N LYS A 137 13.99 5.45 -1.13
CA LYS A 137 14.02 6.24 0.11
C LYS A 137 12.64 6.85 0.37
N ILE A 138 12.30 6.96 1.63
CA ILE A 138 11.08 7.64 2.08
C ILE A 138 11.36 8.41 3.37
N ALA A 139 10.74 9.57 3.51
CA ALA A 139 10.82 10.41 4.70
C ALA A 139 9.42 10.89 5.09
N TYR A 140 9.21 11.00 6.39
CA TYR A 140 7.92 11.38 6.96
C TYR A 140 8.07 12.51 7.97
N GLU A 141 7.03 13.35 8.05
CA GLU A 141 6.83 14.30 9.14
C GLU A 141 5.38 14.20 9.62
N LYS A 142 5.17 13.88 10.90
CA LYS A 142 3.82 13.75 11.51
C LYS A 142 2.85 12.86 10.71
N GLY A 143 3.35 11.74 10.17
CA GLY A 143 2.56 10.79 9.37
C GLY A 143 2.29 11.24 7.93
N ILE A 144 2.98 12.27 7.44
CA ILE A 144 2.87 12.78 6.07
C ILE A 144 4.17 12.48 5.34
N ILE A 145 4.10 11.94 4.12
CA ILE A 145 5.25 11.76 3.23
C ILE A 145 5.80 13.14 2.85
N THR A 146 7.04 13.40 3.26
CA THR A 146 7.77 14.64 2.96
C THR A 146 8.94 14.42 2.02
N GLY A 147 9.38 13.18 1.83
CA GLY A 147 10.39 12.82 0.85
C GLY A 147 10.12 11.44 0.28
N LEU A 148 10.29 11.27 -1.02
CA LEU A 148 10.10 9.99 -1.71
C LEU A 148 11.05 9.88 -2.90
N ALA A 149 11.79 8.78 -2.99
CA ALA A 149 12.56 8.41 -4.16
C ALA A 149 12.16 7.01 -4.61
N ILE A 150 11.88 6.85 -5.91
CA ILE A 150 11.51 5.56 -6.51
C ILE A 150 12.56 5.18 -7.54
N ARG A 151 12.96 3.91 -7.49
CA ARG A 151 13.86 3.28 -8.44
C ARG A 151 13.08 2.28 -9.29
N ASN A 152 13.29 2.34 -10.60
CA ASN A 152 12.96 1.24 -11.49
C ASN A 152 14.03 0.17 -11.32
N ALA A 153 13.69 -0.93 -10.64
CA ALA A 153 14.58 -2.03 -10.36
C ALA A 153 14.98 -2.81 -11.62
N SER A 154 14.15 -2.79 -12.68
CA SER A 154 14.47 -3.46 -13.94
C SER A 154 15.59 -2.75 -14.72
N THR A 155 15.65 -1.42 -14.63
CA THR A 155 16.69 -0.60 -15.29
C THR A 155 17.77 -0.10 -14.32
N ASN A 156 17.58 -0.35 -13.02
CA ASN A 156 18.39 0.17 -11.91
C ASN A 156 18.55 1.70 -11.92
N LYS A 157 17.56 2.43 -12.46
CA LYS A 157 17.56 3.90 -12.50
C LYS A 157 16.60 4.48 -11.49
N ARG A 158 16.98 5.59 -10.85
CA ARG A 158 16.03 6.41 -10.11
C ARG A 158 15.14 7.15 -11.09
N VAL A 159 13.83 6.98 -10.95
CA VAL A 159 12.83 7.45 -11.92
C VAL A 159 11.88 8.50 -11.35
N PHE A 160 11.91 8.72 -10.04
CA PHE A 160 11.10 9.74 -9.38
C PHE A 160 11.78 10.23 -8.11
N VAL A 161 11.72 11.54 -7.87
CA VAL A 161 12.16 12.20 -6.64
C VAL A 161 11.13 13.24 -6.25
N TYR A 162 10.74 13.23 -4.99
CA TYR A 162 9.87 14.21 -4.38
C TYR A 162 10.47 14.68 -3.07
N THR A 163 10.36 15.97 -2.81
CA THR A 163 10.60 16.57 -1.50
C THR A 163 9.56 17.65 -1.31
N LYS A 164 8.84 17.60 -0.19
CA LYS A 164 7.87 18.61 0.18
C LYS A 164 8.64 19.83 0.65
N GLU A 165 8.51 20.94 -0.06
CA GLU A 165 9.11 22.20 0.38
C GLU A 165 8.54 22.58 1.75
N SER A 166 9.43 22.76 2.74
CA SER A 166 9.06 23.38 4.00
C SER A 166 8.61 24.80 3.70
N LYS A 167 7.36 25.14 3.99
CA LYS A 167 6.94 26.55 4.03
C LYS A 167 7.85 27.22 5.07
N LYS A 168 8.76 28.09 4.61
CA LYS A 168 9.48 29.03 5.47
C LYS A 168 8.50 29.98 6.13
#